data_AF-A0A380F9V0-F1
#
_entry.id   AF-A0A380F9V0-F1
#
_cell.length_a   1.000
_cell.length_b   1.000
_cell.length_c   1.000
_cell.angle_alpha   90.00
_cell.angle_beta   90.00
_cell.angle_gamma   90.00
#
_symmetry.space_group_name_H-M   'P 1'
#
loop_
_entity.id
_entity.type
_entity.pdbx_description
1 polymer ?
#
loop_
_entity_poly.entity_id
_entity_poly.type
_entity_poly.pdbx_seq_one_letter_code
_entity_poly.pdbx_strand_id
1 'polypeptide(L)' 'MSAYNAKISRQINQETGRGSTLLNGEGGYGQKESKILYVVVPQNQLSQIKKNR' A
#
# COMPACT_ATOMS: atom_id res chain seq x y z
N MET A 1 0.44 -14.28 -4.26
CA MET A 1 0.56 -12.92 -3.69
C MET A 1 1.66 -12.20 -4.46
N SER A 2 1.43 -10.98 -4.97
CA SER A 2 2.49 -10.27 -5.71
C SER A 2 3.70 -10.05 -4.79
N ALA A 3 4.90 -10.44 -5.22
CA ALA A 3 6.14 -10.27 -4.45
C ALA A 3 6.41 -8.78 -4.11
N TYR A 4 5.94 -7.87 -4.97
CA TYR A 4 6.04 -6.43 -4.77
C TYR A 4 5.15 -5.94 -3.63
N ASN A 5 3.92 -6.46 -3.50
CA ASN A 5 3.01 -6.03 -2.44
C ASN A 5 3.53 -6.44 -1.05
N ALA A 6 4.12 -7.62 -0.94
CA ALA A 6 4.74 -8.07 0.30
C ALA A 6 5.95 -7.19 0.68
N LYS A 7 6.76 -6.81 -0.31
CA LYS A 7 7.90 -5.90 -0.09
C LYS A 7 7.44 -4.52 0.38
N ILE A 8 6.48 -3.91 -0.30
CA ILE A 8 5.95 -2.58 0.05
C ILE A 8 5.28 -2.63 1.43
N SER A 9 4.49 -3.67 1.72
CA SER A 9 3.86 -3.88 3.03
C SER A 9 4.90 -3.93 4.16
N ARG A 10 6.01 -4.63 3.95
CA ARG A 10 7.12 -4.72 4.91
C ARG A 10 7.82 -3.38 5.10
N GLN A 11 8.04 -2.62 4.02
CA GLN A 11 8.65 -1.28 4.10
C GLN A 11 7.77 -0.30 4.87
N ILE A 12 6.45 -0.26 4.57
CA ILE A 12 5.49 0.56 5.32
C ILE A 12 5.55 0.24 6.81
N ASN A 13 5.58 -1.05 7.16
CA ASN A 13 5.71 -1.48 8.56
C ASN A 13 7.05 -1.02 9.17
N GLN A 14 8.17 -1.21 8.48
CA GLN A 14 9.49 -0.80 8.96
C GLN A 14 9.61 0.71 9.17
N GLU A 15 9.01 1.52 8.30
CA GLU A 15 9.12 2.98 8.34
C GLU A 15 8.11 3.63 9.29
N THR A 16 6.93 3.03 9.49
CA THR A 16 5.83 3.67 10.22
C THR A 16 5.28 2.89 11.41
N GLY A 17 5.67 1.62 11.56
CA GLY A 17 5.11 0.69 12.55
C GLY A 17 3.67 0.27 12.26
N ARG A 18 3.18 0.45 11.01
CA ARG A 18 1.78 0.21 10.64
C ARG A 18 1.62 -1.03 9.77
N GLY A 19 0.60 -1.82 10.07
CA GLY A 19 0.13 -2.92 9.24
C GLY A 19 -0.64 -2.42 8.02
N SER A 20 -0.58 -3.18 6.93
CA SER A 20 -1.34 -2.90 5.70
C SER A 20 -2.28 -4.05 5.37
N THR A 21 -3.41 -3.72 4.75
CA THR A 21 -4.43 -4.67 4.31
C THR A 21 -4.41 -4.77 2.79
N LEU A 22 -4.52 -5.98 2.26
CA LEU A 22 -4.67 -6.21 0.83
C LEU A 22 -6.16 -6.30 0.49
N LEU A 23 -6.65 -5.34 -0.30
CA LEU A 23 -8.02 -5.31 -0.78
C LEU A 23 -8.05 -5.77 -2.24
N ASN A 24 -9.06 -6.54 -2.62
CA ASN A 24 -9.36 -6.82 -4.02
C ASN A 24 -10.33 -5.74 -4.50
N GLY A 25 -9.93 -5.01 -5.54
CA GLY A 25 -10.76 -3.99 -6.18
C GLY A 25 -10.93 -4.32 -7.66
N GLU A 26 -12.01 -3.82 -8.25
CA GLU A 26 -12.25 -3.95 -9.68
C GLU A 26 -12.07 -2.58 -10.34
N GLY A 27 -11.24 -2.51 -11.39
CA GLY A 27 -11.01 -1.27 -12.11
C GLY A 27 -12.21 -0.89 -12.96
N GLY A 28 -12.88 0.22 -12.66
CA GLY A 28 -14.15 0.60 -13.31
C GLY A 28 -14.13 0.77 -14.84
N TYR A 29 -12.96 1.05 -15.44
CA TYR A 29 -12.82 1.14 -16.90
C TYR A 29 -12.51 -0.21 -17.58
N GLY A 30 -11.79 -1.08 -16.88
CA GLY A 30 -11.21 -2.30 -17.46
C GLY A 30 -11.86 -3.59 -16.97
N GLN A 31 -12.74 -3.52 -15.97
CA GLN A 31 -13.31 -4.67 -15.25
C GLN A 31 -12.24 -5.69 -14.81
N LYS A 32 -11.00 -5.22 -14.61
CA LYS A 32 -9.88 -6.05 -14.22
C LYS A 32 -9.74 -6.03 -12.71
N GLU A 33 -9.69 -7.22 -12.13
CA GLU A 33 -9.36 -7.41 -10.73
C GLU A 33 -7.95 -6.87 -10.46
N SER A 34 -7.85 -6.02 -9.44
CA SER A 34 -6.64 -5.33 -9.02
C SER A 34 -6.49 -5.46 -7.52
N LYS A 35 -5.25 -5.59 -7.05
CA LYS A 35 -4.95 -5.71 -5.62
C LYS A 35 -4.44 -4.39 -5.10
N ILE A 36 -5.16 -3.81 -4.15
CA ILE A 36 -4.87 -2.52 -3.53
C ILE A 36 -4.23 -2.78 -2.17
N LEU A 37 -3.09 -2.14 -1.89
CA LEU A 37 -2.48 -2.13 -0.56
C LEU A 37 -2.97 -0.90 0.20
N TYR A 38 -3.73 -1.12 1.26
CA TYR A 38 -4.34 -0.07 2.08
C TYR A 38 -3.63 0.06 3.44
N VAL A 39 -3.33 1.28 3.84
CA VAL A 39 -2.74 1.59 5.15
C VAL A 39 -3.33 2.90 5.68
N VAL A 40 -3.56 2.96 6.99
CA VAL A 40 -3.94 4.19 7.69
C VAL A 40 -2.71 4.74 8.41
N VAL A 41 -2.36 5.98 8.11
CA VAL A 41 -1.21 6.69 8.72
C VAL A 41 -1.58 8.12 9.11
N PRO A 42 -0.96 8.68 10.15
CA PRO A 42 -1.02 10.12 10.42
C PRO A 42 -0.37 10.93 9.29
N GLN A 43 -0.82 12.17 9.09
CA GLN A 43 -0.36 13.03 7.99
C GLN A 43 1.16 13.27 7.98
N ASN A 44 1.80 13.35 9.14
CA ASN A 44 3.24 13.55 9.26
C ASN A 44 4.09 12.32 8.87
N GLN A 45 3.49 11.12 8.79
CA GLN A 45 4.17 9.90 8.30
C GLN A 45 4.01 9.72 6.78
N LEU A 46 3.13 10.49 6.15
CA LEU A 46 2.85 10.37 4.71
C LEU A 46 4.10 10.65 3.86
N SER A 47 4.93 11.60 4.26
CA SER A 47 6.19 11.96 3.58
C SER A 47 7.29 10.91 3.73
N GLN A 48 7.23 10.08 4.77
CA GLN A 48 8.19 8.99 4.98
C GLN A 48 7.90 7.84 4.00
N ILE A 49 6.62 7.53 3.80
CA ILE A 49 6.17 6.47 2.89
C ILE A 49 6.25 6.91 1.43
N LYS A 50 5.88 8.17 1.14
CA LYS A 50 5.86 8.68 -0.23
C LYS A 50 7.25 9.16 -0.60
N LYS A 51 7.98 8.35 -1.38
CA LYS A 51 9.22 8.80 -2.03
C LYS A 51 8.90 9.96 -2.97
N ASN A 52 9.14 11.19 -2.51
CA ASN A 52 9.14 12.36 -3.36
C ASN A 52 10.32 12.18 -4.34
N ARG A 53 9.99 12.13 -5.63
CA ARG A 53 10.98 12.28 -6.70
C ARG A 53 11.30 13.76 -6.84
#